data_AF-A0A0Q7PYY3-F1
#
_entry.id   AF-A0A0Q7PYY3-F1
#
_cell.length_a   1.000
_cell.length_b   1.000
_cell.length_c   1.000
_cell.angle_alpha   90.00
_cell.angle_beta   90.00
_cell.angle_gamma   90.00
#
_symmetry.space_group_name_H-M   'P 1'
#
loop_
_entity.id
_entity.type
_entity.pdbx_description
1 polymer ?
#
loop_
_entity_poly.entity_id
_entity_poly.type
_entity_poly.pdbx_seq_one_letter_code
_entity_poly.pdbx_strand_id
1 'polypeptide(L)'
;MHIRHPRGRRASRPLLATALLTVLASATAFAADITPGTYMLEGGSYTITIDRNGDGLVVHEPNKDSPYTRFDDDEFHFWNENTQTNYGLRYVDARTIEAFKPDIPDNVPSRLVLMGGSTDAVVESADSGRWEQLAEQYSARIEGDPDNAQAWSACAAVAMKRGISTVADADAYAAQMKQMLALMMGEGSASPCPEVIP
;
A
#
# COMPACT_ATOMS: atom_id res chain seq x y z
N MET A 1 8.27 79.24 57.03
CA MET A 1 8.84 78.16 57.86
C MET A 1 8.16 76.86 57.42
N HIS A 2 8.91 75.76 57.38
CA HIS A 2 8.51 74.41 56.93
C HIS A 2 8.41 74.15 55.42
N ILE A 3 8.79 72.98 54.89
CA ILE A 3 9.77 71.93 55.22
C ILE A 3 9.99 71.25 53.85
N ARG A 4 11.25 71.03 53.44
CA ARG A 4 11.58 70.24 52.24
C ARG A 4 11.39 68.75 52.55
N HIS A 5 10.76 67.99 51.66
CA HIS A 5 10.90 66.54 51.59
C HIS A 5 11.50 66.10 50.25
N PRO A 6 12.57 65.29 50.24
CA PRO A 6 13.12 64.73 49.02
C PRO A 6 12.39 63.42 48.66
N ARG A 7 11.88 63.30 47.44
CA ARG A 7 11.39 62.01 46.91
C ARG A 7 12.53 61.28 46.21
N GLY A 8 12.79 60.07 46.71
CA GLY A 8 13.90 59.21 46.34
C GLY A 8 13.84 58.68 44.91
N ARG A 9 15.03 58.48 44.35
CA ARG A 9 15.30 57.79 43.09
C ARG A 9 14.89 56.32 43.22
N ARG A 10 14.00 55.84 42.34
CA ARG A 10 13.76 54.40 42.14
C ARG A 10 14.63 53.92 40.99
N ALA A 11 15.44 52.90 41.28
CA ALA A 11 16.27 52.21 40.31
C ALA A 11 15.40 51.40 39.34
N SER A 12 15.58 51.64 38.04
CA SER A 12 14.99 50.87 36.96
C SER A 12 15.71 49.53 36.84
N ARG A 13 15.01 48.42 37.10
CA ARG A 13 15.47 47.08 36.77
C ARG A 13 15.11 46.75 35.32
N PRO A 14 16.03 46.25 34.49
CA PRO A 14 15.70 45.78 33.15
C PRO A 14 14.91 44.46 33.26
N LEU A 15 13.71 44.44 32.68
CA LEU A 15 12.97 43.20 32.39
C LEU A 15 13.68 42.51 31.22
N LEU A 16 14.40 41.42 31.50
CA LEU A 16 14.76 40.44 30.48
C LEU A 16 13.46 39.76 30.02
N ALA A 17 12.99 40.13 28.83
CA ALA A 17 11.93 39.41 28.14
C ALA A 17 12.54 38.17 27.46
N THR A 18 12.45 37.03 28.13
CA THR A 18 12.77 35.72 27.53
C THR A 18 11.65 35.35 26.57
N ALA A 19 11.85 35.61 25.27
CA ALA A 19 10.94 35.15 24.22
C ALA A 19 11.11 33.64 24.04
N LEU A 20 10.16 32.87 24.59
CA LEU A 20 10.06 31.42 24.39
C LEU A 20 9.51 31.18 22.97
N LEU A 21 10.39 30.83 22.04
CA LEU A 21 10.04 30.51 20.65
C LEU A 21 9.49 29.08 20.62
N THR A 22 8.18 28.93 20.83
CA THR A 22 7.49 27.64 20.72
C THR A 22 7.38 27.26 19.25
N VAL A 23 8.26 26.38 18.77
CA VAL A 23 8.14 25.75 17.44
C VAL A 23 6.97 24.77 17.53
N LEU A 24 5.78 25.19 17.09
CA LEU A 24 4.68 24.26 16.83
C LEU A 24 5.07 23.42 15.60
N ALA A 25 5.49 22.18 15.83
CA ALA A 25 5.53 21.17 14.80
C ALA A 25 4.08 20.83 14.43
N SER A 26 3.58 21.40 13.34
CA SER A 26 2.32 20.96 12.74
C SER A 26 2.52 19.53 12.23
N ALA A 27 2.03 18.54 12.97
CA ALA A 27 1.89 17.19 12.46
C ALA A 27 0.84 17.25 11.34
N THR A 28 1.29 17.13 10.08
CA THR A 28 0.37 16.87 8.96
C THR A 28 -0.20 15.48 9.19
N ALA A 29 -1.45 15.42 9.66
CA ALA A 29 -2.22 14.18 9.60
C ALA A 29 -2.39 13.83 8.13
N PHE A 30 -1.73 12.77 7.69
CA PHE A 30 -2.01 12.19 6.38
C PHE A 30 -3.42 11.60 6.46
N ALA A 31 -4.33 12.09 5.62
CA ALA A 31 -5.64 11.48 5.48
C ALA A 31 -5.45 10.01 5.09
N ALA A 32 -6.18 9.13 5.75
CA ALA A 32 -6.15 7.71 5.44
C ALA A 32 -6.72 7.49 4.03
N ASP A 33 -6.10 6.63 3.24
CA ASP A 33 -6.35 6.62 1.81
C ASP A 33 -6.31 5.21 1.22
N ILE A 34 -7.19 4.95 0.25
CA ILE A 34 -7.30 3.64 -0.40
C ILE A 34 -6.07 3.44 -1.29
N THR A 35 -5.30 2.39 -1.01
CA THR A 35 -4.14 2.01 -1.81
C THR A 35 -4.62 1.46 -3.16
N PRO A 36 -4.17 2.00 -4.30
CA PRO A 36 -4.46 1.44 -5.62
C PRO A 36 -4.03 -0.01 -5.75
N GLY A 37 -4.78 -0.79 -6.51
CA GLY A 37 -4.46 -2.18 -6.79
C GLY A 37 -5.68 -3.08 -6.92
N THR A 38 -5.43 -4.38 -7.02
CA THR A 38 -6.48 -5.39 -7.16
C THR A 38 -6.92 -5.88 -5.79
N TYR A 39 -8.20 -5.69 -5.50
CA TYR A 39 -8.86 -6.15 -4.28
C TYR A 39 -9.73 -7.37 -4.59
N MET A 40 -9.77 -8.32 -3.66
CA MET A 40 -10.63 -9.49 -3.72
C MET A 40 -11.63 -9.48 -2.57
N LEU A 41 -12.88 -9.84 -2.86
CA LEU A 41 -13.91 -10.02 -1.86
C LEU A 41 -13.51 -11.12 -0.86
N GLU A 42 -13.55 -10.81 0.43
CA GLU A 42 -13.26 -11.79 1.47
C GLU A 42 -14.31 -12.92 1.44
N GLY A 43 -13.84 -14.17 1.38
CA GLY A 43 -14.71 -15.34 1.25
C GLY A 43 -15.33 -15.54 -0.15
N GLY A 44 -14.91 -14.78 -1.16
CA GLY A 44 -15.37 -14.89 -2.55
C GLY A 44 -14.23 -14.95 -3.57
N SER A 45 -14.60 -15.01 -4.86
CA SER A 45 -13.68 -14.96 -6.00
C SER A 45 -13.79 -13.67 -6.82
N TYR A 46 -14.70 -12.77 -6.43
CA TYR A 46 -14.90 -11.50 -7.11
C TYR A 46 -13.74 -10.56 -6.83
N THR A 47 -13.22 -9.93 -7.88
CA THR A 47 -12.10 -8.99 -7.81
C THR A 47 -12.44 -7.68 -8.51
N ILE A 48 -11.86 -6.60 -8.01
CA ILE A 48 -11.89 -5.26 -8.62
C ILE A 48 -10.49 -4.70 -8.64
N THR A 49 -10.18 -3.86 -9.62
CA THR A 49 -8.95 -3.05 -9.60
C THR A 49 -9.31 -1.60 -9.31
N ILE A 50 -8.54 -0.94 -8.45
CA ILE A 50 -8.75 0.46 -8.07
C ILE A 50 -7.54 1.28 -8.47
N ASP A 51 -7.76 2.35 -9.22
CA ASP A 51 -6.76 3.33 -9.61
C ASP A 51 -7.06 4.71 -8.99
N ARG A 52 -6.03 5.55 -8.82
CA ARG A 52 -6.21 6.96 -8.42
C ARG A 52 -6.56 7.83 -9.61
N ASN A 53 -7.48 8.76 -9.39
CA ASN A 53 -7.80 9.83 -10.33
C ASN A 53 -7.99 11.15 -9.58
N GLY A 54 -6.88 11.89 -9.41
CA GLY A 54 -6.85 13.08 -8.56
C GLY A 54 -7.22 12.73 -7.12
N ASP A 55 -8.21 13.45 -6.56
CA ASP A 55 -8.73 13.20 -5.22
C ASP A 55 -9.73 12.03 -5.16
N GLY A 56 -10.13 11.48 -6.31
CA GLY A 56 -11.06 10.36 -6.44
C GLY A 56 -10.40 9.03 -6.78
N LEU A 57 -11.24 8.06 -7.14
CA LEU A 57 -10.83 6.71 -7.55
C LEU A 57 -11.53 6.32 -8.85
N VAL A 58 -10.96 5.37 -9.58
CA VAL A 58 -11.66 4.63 -10.63
C VAL A 58 -11.62 3.16 -10.26
N VAL A 59 -12.80 2.54 -10.19
CA VAL A 59 -12.94 1.10 -9.95
C VAL A 59 -13.18 0.42 -11.29
N HIS A 60 -12.30 -0.50 -11.64
CA HIS A 60 -12.35 -1.32 -12.83
C HIS A 60 -12.97 -2.68 -12.50
N GLU A 61 -14.12 -2.92 -13.10
CA GLU A 61 -14.80 -4.22 -13.16
C GLU A 61 -14.72 -4.77 -14.59
N PRO A 62 -14.90 -6.08 -14.84
CA PRO A 62 -14.66 -6.68 -16.16
C PRO A 62 -15.34 -6.02 -17.36
N ASN A 63 -16.47 -5.34 -17.15
CA ASN A 63 -17.25 -4.70 -18.21
C ASN A 63 -17.55 -3.22 -17.95
N LYS A 64 -16.93 -2.61 -16.92
CA LYS A 64 -17.31 -1.27 -16.48
C LYS A 64 -16.22 -0.60 -15.67
N ASP A 65 -16.00 0.68 -15.97
CA ASP A 65 -15.28 1.59 -15.09
C ASP A 65 -16.27 2.45 -14.32
N SER A 66 -16.09 2.52 -13.00
CA SER A 66 -16.95 3.27 -12.10
C SER A 66 -16.11 4.38 -11.44
N PRO A 67 -16.31 5.66 -11.79
CA PRO A 67 -15.59 6.76 -11.16
C PRO A 67 -16.18 7.07 -9.78
N TYR A 68 -15.36 6.99 -8.74
CA TYR A 68 -15.73 7.33 -7.38
C TYR A 68 -15.17 8.70 -7.02
N THR A 69 -16.03 9.55 -6.46
CA THR A 69 -15.65 10.87 -5.94
C THR A 69 -15.50 10.78 -4.43
N ARG A 70 -14.49 11.45 -3.87
CA ARG A 70 -14.33 11.54 -2.42
C ARG A 70 -15.55 12.23 -1.80
N PHE A 71 -16.13 11.58 -0.79
CA PHE A 71 -17.27 12.07 -0.03
C PHE A 71 -16.82 12.58 1.35
N ASP A 72 -15.94 11.83 2.02
CA ASP A 72 -15.33 12.18 3.32
C ASP A 72 -13.84 11.76 3.35
N ASP A 73 -13.17 11.95 4.48
CA ASP A 73 -11.74 11.63 4.67
C ASP A 73 -11.40 10.17 4.30
N ASP A 74 -12.28 9.22 4.61
CA ASP A 74 -12.09 7.78 4.38
C ASP A 74 -13.11 7.17 3.41
N GLU A 75 -13.99 7.98 2.81
CA GLU A 75 -15.17 7.49 2.06
C GLU A 75 -15.25 8.08 0.65
N PHE A 76 -15.60 7.23 -0.32
CA PHE A 76 -15.78 7.60 -1.72
C PHE A 76 -17.08 7.04 -2.28
N HIS A 77 -17.80 7.82 -3.08
CA HIS A 77 -19.10 7.44 -3.64
C HIS A 77 -19.14 7.49 -5.17
N PHE A 78 -19.97 6.62 -5.72
CA PHE A 78 -20.32 6.58 -7.14
C PHE A 78 -21.83 6.34 -7.33
N TRP A 79 -22.48 7.21 -8.11
CA TRP A 79 -23.86 7.02 -8.54
C TRP A 79 -23.93 6.21 -9.84
N ASN A 80 -24.66 5.10 -9.83
CA ASN A 80 -24.90 4.29 -11.02
C ASN A 80 -26.27 4.58 -11.62
N GLU A 81 -26.32 5.28 -12.76
CA GLU A 81 -27.56 5.60 -13.48
C GLU A 81 -28.36 4.37 -13.91
N ASN A 82 -27.69 3.25 -14.22
CA ASN A 82 -28.37 2.04 -14.68
C ASN A 82 -29.16 1.34 -13.58
N THR A 83 -28.66 1.41 -12.34
CA THR A 83 -29.30 0.75 -11.17
C THR A 83 -29.96 1.74 -10.22
N GLN A 84 -29.83 3.04 -10.48
CA GLN A 84 -30.31 4.13 -9.62
C GLN A 84 -29.88 3.93 -8.16
N THR A 85 -28.59 3.63 -7.96
CA THR A 85 -28.03 3.26 -6.65
C THR A 85 -26.71 3.99 -6.43
N ASN A 86 -26.51 4.56 -5.24
CA ASN A 86 -25.19 4.97 -4.77
C ASN A 86 -24.41 3.76 -4.25
N TYR A 87 -23.14 3.70 -4.62
CA TYR A 87 -22.17 2.75 -4.11
C TYR A 87 -21.10 3.52 -3.35
N GLY A 88 -20.69 2.99 -2.20
CA GLY A 88 -19.66 3.53 -1.34
C GLY A 88 -18.46 2.60 -1.23
N LEU A 89 -17.28 3.18 -1.19
CA LEU A 89 -16.04 2.55 -0.75
C LEU A 89 -15.52 3.28 0.49
N ARG A 90 -15.15 2.53 1.52
CA ARG A 90 -14.57 3.07 2.75
C ARG A 90 -13.21 2.43 3.02
N TYR A 91 -12.23 3.26 3.36
CA TYR A 91 -10.93 2.82 3.84
C TYR A 91 -11.06 2.21 5.25
N VAL A 92 -10.51 1.02 5.45
CA VAL A 92 -10.41 0.39 6.79
C VAL A 92 -8.97 0.39 7.26
N ASP A 93 -8.07 -0.15 6.44
CA ASP A 93 -6.63 -0.19 6.68
C ASP A 93 -5.87 -0.29 5.35
N ALA A 94 -4.53 -0.31 5.42
CA ALA A 94 -3.64 -0.31 4.25
C ALA A 94 -3.90 -1.45 3.24
N ARG A 95 -4.60 -2.51 3.65
CA ARG A 95 -4.91 -3.66 2.79
C ARG A 95 -6.40 -3.96 2.69
N THR A 96 -7.23 -3.19 3.37
CA THR A 96 -8.65 -3.50 3.51
C THR A 96 -9.49 -2.28 3.17
N ILE A 97 -10.47 -2.51 2.32
CA ILE A 97 -11.58 -1.58 2.09
C ILE A 97 -12.91 -2.29 2.30
N GLU A 98 -13.96 -1.51 2.46
CA GLU A 98 -15.34 -1.99 2.49
C GLU A 98 -16.14 -1.39 1.33
N ALA A 99 -16.91 -2.22 0.65
CA ALA A 99 -17.92 -1.80 -0.32
C ALA A 99 -19.32 -1.89 0.29
N PHE A 100 -20.12 -0.84 0.13
CA PHE A 100 -21.47 -0.74 0.68
C PHE A 100 -22.36 0.14 -0.20
N LYS A 101 -23.62 0.29 0.18
CA LYS A 101 -24.61 1.19 -0.45
C LYS A 101 -25.08 2.16 0.63
N PRO A 102 -24.67 3.44 0.61
CA PRO A 102 -24.92 4.40 1.68
C PRO A 102 -26.43 4.64 1.93
N ASP A 103 -27.25 4.54 0.88
CA ASP A 103 -28.68 4.84 0.97
C ASP A 103 -29.54 3.65 1.46
N ILE A 104 -28.93 2.51 1.77
CA ILE A 104 -29.65 1.31 2.22
C ILE A 104 -29.46 1.16 3.73
N PRO A 105 -30.54 1.30 4.54
CA PRO A 105 -30.49 1.03 5.98
C PRO A 105 -30.05 -0.42 6.25
N ASP A 106 -29.30 -0.61 7.33
CA ASP A 106 -28.81 -1.92 7.78
C ASP A 106 -27.96 -2.68 6.74
N ASN A 107 -27.37 -1.95 5.78
CA ASN A 107 -26.44 -2.54 4.84
C ASN A 107 -25.22 -3.11 5.57
N VAL A 108 -24.94 -4.40 5.34
CA VAL A 108 -23.72 -5.05 5.81
C VAL A 108 -22.64 -4.88 4.74
N PRO A 109 -21.57 -4.11 5.02
CA PRO A 109 -20.52 -3.88 4.05
C PRO A 109 -19.81 -5.19 3.67
N SER A 110 -19.40 -5.28 2.41
CA SER A 110 -18.55 -6.34 1.89
C SER A 110 -17.09 -5.95 2.08
N ARG A 111 -16.31 -6.79 2.75
CA ARG A 111 -14.87 -6.55 2.95
C ARG A 111 -14.09 -7.01 1.72
N LEU A 112 -13.22 -6.14 1.20
CA LEU A 112 -12.29 -6.49 0.14
C LEU A 112 -10.85 -6.32 0.61
N VAL A 113 -10.02 -7.30 0.27
CA VAL A 113 -8.62 -7.38 0.68
C VAL A 113 -7.72 -7.20 -0.53
N LEU A 114 -6.74 -6.32 -0.41
CA LEU A 114 -5.73 -6.08 -1.44
C LEU A 114 -4.95 -7.38 -1.70
N MET A 115 -5.07 -7.92 -2.91
CA MET A 115 -4.34 -9.08 -3.40
C MET A 115 -2.94 -8.70 -3.90
N GLY A 116 -2.82 -7.47 -4.39
CA GLY A 116 -1.59 -6.89 -4.96
C GLY A 116 -1.94 -5.81 -5.98
N GLY A 117 -1.11 -4.78 -6.05
CA GLY A 117 -1.28 -3.64 -6.95
C GLY A 117 -0.81 -2.35 -6.28
N SER A 118 -0.47 -1.37 -7.10
CA SER A 118 0.65 -0.46 -6.90
C SER A 118 0.26 1.01 -7.04
N THR A 119 0.60 1.83 -6.04
CA THR A 119 1.23 3.17 -6.19
C THR A 119 2.00 3.39 -4.88
N ASP A 120 3.32 3.25 -4.79
CA ASP A 120 4.32 3.99 -5.56
C ASP A 120 5.34 3.10 -6.27
N ALA A 121 5.59 3.50 -7.53
CA ALA A 121 6.57 2.98 -8.46
C ALA A 121 6.40 1.48 -8.78
N VAL A 122 6.39 1.15 -10.09
CA VAL A 122 7.43 0.21 -10.51
C VAL A 122 8.69 0.84 -9.96
N VAL A 123 9.10 0.45 -8.75
CA VAL A 123 10.48 0.65 -8.35
C VAL A 123 11.14 -0.24 -9.37
N GLU A 124 11.47 0.34 -10.51
CA GLU A 124 12.57 -0.07 -11.33
C GLU A 124 13.70 0.02 -10.32
N SER A 125 13.82 -1.04 -9.51
CA SER A 125 14.88 -1.12 -8.53
C SER A 125 16.13 -0.92 -9.38
N ALA A 126 17.19 -0.36 -8.80
CA ALA A 126 18.47 -0.35 -9.51
C ALA A 126 18.84 -1.77 -10.05
N ASP A 127 18.16 -2.80 -9.55
CA ASP A 127 18.25 -4.21 -9.90
C ASP A 127 17.09 -4.77 -10.75
N SER A 128 16.15 -3.98 -11.29
CA SER A 128 15.03 -4.53 -12.10
C SER A 128 15.53 -5.36 -13.29
N GLY A 129 16.52 -4.84 -14.01
CA GLY A 129 17.20 -5.55 -15.10
C GLY A 129 17.97 -6.78 -14.61
N ARG A 130 18.47 -6.79 -13.36
CA ARG A 130 19.09 -7.98 -12.75
C ARG A 130 18.02 -9.06 -12.53
N TRP A 131 16.85 -8.70 -12.01
CA TRP A 131 15.78 -9.64 -11.74
C TRP A 131 15.17 -10.22 -13.02
N GLU A 132 14.99 -9.39 -14.05
CA GLU A 132 14.55 -9.83 -15.36
C GLU A 132 15.57 -10.80 -15.99
N GLN A 133 16.86 -10.46 -15.95
CA GLN A 133 17.92 -11.34 -16.45
C GLN A 133 17.99 -12.67 -15.69
N LEU A 134 17.74 -12.68 -14.37
CA LEU A 134 17.65 -13.92 -13.60
C LEU A 134 16.40 -14.73 -13.97
N ALA A 135 15.26 -14.08 -14.19
CA ALA A 135 14.04 -14.73 -14.65
C ALA A 135 14.27 -15.45 -15.99
N GLU A 136 14.85 -14.75 -16.97
CA GLU A 136 15.20 -15.33 -18.28
C GLU A 136 16.17 -16.50 -18.16
N GLN A 137 17.21 -16.38 -17.31
CA GLN A 137 18.16 -17.46 -17.07
C GLN A 137 17.49 -18.71 -16.49
N TYR A 138 16.59 -18.55 -15.52
CA TYR A 138 15.86 -19.70 -14.96
C TYR A 138 14.86 -20.27 -15.96
N SER A 139 14.19 -19.43 -16.76
CA SER A 139 13.33 -19.90 -17.86
C SER A 139 14.10 -20.74 -18.88
N ALA A 140 15.31 -20.32 -19.25
CA ALA A 140 16.16 -21.08 -20.17
C ALA A 140 16.60 -22.46 -19.61
N ARG A 141 16.71 -22.60 -18.27
CA ARG A 141 17.03 -23.89 -17.64
C ARG A 141 15.92 -24.92 -17.74
N ILE A 142 14.67 -24.49 -17.91
CA ILE A 142 13.53 -25.40 -18.08
C ILE A 142 13.75 -26.34 -19.28
N GLU A 143 14.32 -25.81 -20.37
CA GLU A 143 14.60 -26.61 -21.58
C GLU A 143 15.78 -27.58 -21.39
N GLY A 144 16.79 -27.19 -20.62
CA GLY A 144 18.00 -27.98 -20.38
C GLY A 144 17.88 -29.00 -19.24
N ASP A 145 16.89 -28.84 -18.36
CA ASP A 145 16.67 -29.67 -17.17
C ASP A 145 15.16 -29.87 -16.92
N PRO A 146 14.50 -30.67 -17.77
CA PRO A 146 13.05 -30.87 -17.70
C PRO A 146 12.60 -31.60 -16.43
N ASP A 147 13.48 -32.42 -15.83
CA ASP A 147 13.20 -33.13 -14.57
C ASP A 147 13.00 -32.15 -13.40
N ASN A 148 13.61 -30.96 -13.47
CA ASN A 148 13.46 -29.88 -12.50
C ASN A 148 12.68 -28.68 -13.07
N ALA A 149 11.93 -28.84 -14.17
CA ALA A 149 11.22 -27.76 -14.84
C ALA A 149 10.32 -26.94 -13.90
N GLN A 150 9.63 -27.60 -12.98
CA GLN A 150 8.78 -26.93 -12.00
C GLN A 150 9.59 -26.10 -11.00
N ALA A 151 10.78 -26.57 -10.59
CA ALA A 151 11.66 -25.82 -9.72
C ALA A 151 12.23 -24.58 -10.42
N TRP A 152 12.68 -24.73 -11.67
CA TRP A 152 13.15 -23.61 -12.49
C TRP A 152 12.04 -22.60 -12.78
N SER A 153 10.80 -23.06 -12.99
CA SER A 153 9.63 -22.19 -13.14
C SER A 153 9.35 -21.37 -11.88
N ALA A 154 9.45 -21.99 -10.69
CA ALA A 154 9.29 -21.30 -9.42
C ALA A 154 10.38 -20.22 -9.23
N CYS A 155 11.63 -20.54 -9.56
CA CYS A 155 12.74 -19.60 -9.53
C CYS A 155 12.51 -18.39 -10.44
N ALA A 156 12.07 -18.63 -11.68
CA ALA A 156 11.75 -17.56 -12.63
C ALA A 156 10.60 -16.68 -12.11
N ALA A 157 9.55 -17.28 -11.54
CA ALA A 157 8.42 -16.54 -10.98
C ALA A 157 8.84 -15.64 -9.80
N VAL A 158 9.71 -16.13 -8.89
CA VAL A 158 10.20 -15.31 -7.77
C VAL A 158 11.12 -14.20 -8.27
N ALA A 159 11.97 -14.46 -9.26
CA ALA A 159 12.80 -13.43 -9.90
C ALA A 159 11.92 -12.31 -10.47
N MET A 160 10.89 -12.65 -11.26
CA MET A 160 9.94 -11.66 -11.79
C MET A 160 9.24 -10.90 -10.67
N LYS A 161 8.76 -11.59 -9.63
CA LYS A 161 8.09 -10.97 -8.48
C LYS A 161 8.98 -9.94 -7.79
N ARG A 162 10.29 -10.21 -7.66
CA ARG A 162 11.28 -9.25 -7.13
C ARG A 162 11.45 -8.03 -8.02
N GLY A 163 11.30 -8.18 -9.34
CA GLY A 163 11.40 -7.07 -10.30
C GLY A 163 10.17 -6.15 -10.32
N ILE A 164 8.99 -6.64 -9.92
CA ILE A 164 7.71 -5.91 -10.12
C ILE A 164 6.95 -5.62 -8.81
N SER A 165 7.48 -6.00 -7.65
CA SER A 165 6.80 -5.82 -6.36
C SER A 165 7.75 -5.25 -5.30
N THR A 166 7.19 -4.80 -4.18
CA THR A 166 8.00 -4.37 -3.04
C THR A 166 8.85 -5.54 -2.52
N VAL A 167 9.96 -5.22 -1.83
CA VAL A 167 10.83 -6.24 -1.22
C VAL A 167 10.04 -7.15 -0.28
N ALA A 168 9.16 -6.57 0.56
CA ALA A 168 8.34 -7.32 1.50
C ALA A 168 7.38 -8.30 0.81
N ASP A 169 6.69 -7.87 -0.25
CA ASP A 169 5.79 -8.74 -1.01
C ASP A 169 6.54 -9.84 -1.76
N ALA A 170 7.71 -9.50 -2.32
CA ALA A 170 8.54 -10.46 -3.03
C ALA A 170 9.16 -11.50 -2.08
N ASP A 171 9.56 -11.11 -0.86
CA ASP A 171 10.07 -12.03 0.16
C ASP A 171 8.97 -12.94 0.71
N ALA A 172 7.75 -12.41 0.91
CA ALA A 172 6.60 -13.24 1.29
C ALA A 172 6.29 -14.29 0.21
N TYR A 173 6.32 -13.90 -1.06
CA TYR A 173 6.15 -14.81 -2.18
C TYR A 173 7.29 -15.84 -2.28
N ALA A 174 8.54 -15.41 -2.10
CA ALA A 174 9.71 -16.30 -2.08
C ALA A 174 9.60 -17.36 -0.96
N ALA A 175 9.12 -16.98 0.23
CA ALA A 175 8.89 -17.90 1.33
C ALA A 175 7.81 -18.95 1.00
N GLN A 176 6.73 -18.56 0.31
CA GLN A 176 5.72 -19.50 -0.17
C GLN A 176 6.30 -20.49 -1.19
N MET A 177 7.08 -19.99 -2.16
CA MET A 177 7.73 -20.83 -3.16
C MET A 177 8.78 -21.76 -2.54
N LYS A 178 9.52 -21.32 -1.52
CA LYS A 178 10.45 -22.17 -0.76
C LYS A 178 9.74 -23.37 -0.13
N GLN A 179 8.58 -23.16 0.48
CA GLN A 179 7.79 -24.24 1.07
C GLN A 179 7.31 -25.23 -0.01
N MET A 180 6.83 -24.73 -1.14
CA MET A 180 6.43 -25.57 -2.27
C MET A 180 7.61 -26.41 -2.79
N LEU A 181 8.78 -25.80 -2.98
CA LEU A 181 9.99 -26.49 -3.44
C LEU A 181 10.45 -27.58 -2.46
N ALA A 182 10.38 -27.32 -1.16
CA ALA A 182 10.73 -28.31 -0.14
C ALA A 182 9.86 -29.58 -0.23
N LEU A 183 8.57 -29.44 -0.58
CA LEU A 183 7.68 -30.58 -0.78
C LEU A 183 8.05 -31.43 -2.01
N MET A 184 8.68 -30.82 -3.01
CA MET A 184 9.04 -31.47 -4.27
C MET A 184 10.46 -32.05 -4.25
N MET A 185 11.39 -31.33 -3.65
CA MET A 185 12.82 -31.65 -3.65
C MET A 185 13.27 -32.39 -2.38
N GLY A 186 12.37 -32.58 -1.41
CA GLY A 186 12.66 -33.16 -0.10
C GLY A 186 13.09 -32.13 0.95
N GLU A 187 12.77 -32.41 2.22
CA GLU A 187 13.14 -31.54 3.33
C GLU A 187 14.67 -31.39 3.46
N GLY A 188 15.13 -30.15 3.65
CA GLY A 188 16.56 -29.84 3.79
C GLY A 188 17.30 -29.63 2.48
N SER A 189 16.66 -29.85 1.32
CA SER A 189 17.23 -29.50 0.02
C SER A 189 17.36 -27.99 -0.12
N ALA A 190 18.54 -27.53 -0.51
CA ALA A 190 18.77 -26.12 -0.82
C ALA A 190 17.94 -25.72 -2.05
N SER A 191 17.50 -24.46 -2.07
CA SER A 191 16.88 -23.89 -3.26
C SER A 191 17.84 -23.97 -4.45
N PRO A 192 17.38 -24.36 -5.65
CA PRO A 192 18.20 -24.36 -6.85
C PRO A 192 18.49 -22.93 -7.36
N CYS A 193 17.92 -21.91 -6.71
CA CYS A 193 18.06 -20.50 -7.04
C CYS A 193 18.17 -19.64 -5.76
N PRO A 194 19.27 -19.78 -5.00
CA PRO A 194 19.47 -19.06 -3.73
C PRO A 194 19.46 -17.53 -3.88
N GLU A 195 19.69 -17.02 -5.09
CA GLU A 195 19.69 -15.59 -5.41
C GLU A 195 18.29 -14.97 -5.32
N VAL A 196 17.24 -15.76 -5.52
CA VAL A 196 15.84 -15.31 -5.52
C VAL A 196 15.02 -15.95 -4.40
N ILE A 197 15.36 -17.17 -4.01
CA ILE A 197 14.75 -17.93 -2.90
C ILE A 197 15.87 -18.35 -1.92
N PRO A 198 16.23 -17.50 -0.94
CA PRO A 198 17.19 -17.83 0.10
C PRO A 198 16.64 -18.84 1.13
#